data_AF-A0AAV3XJF5-F1
#
_entry.id   AF-A0AAV3XJF5-F1
#
_cell.length_a   1.000
_cell.length_b   1.000
_cell.length_c   1.000
_cell.angle_alpha   90.00
_cell.angle_beta   90.00
_cell.angle_gamma   90.00
#
_symmetry.space_group_name_H-M   'P 1'
#
loop_
_entity.id
_entity.type
_entity.pdbx_description
1 polymer ?
#
loop_
_entity_poly.entity_id
_entity_poly.type
_entity_poly.pdbx_seq_one_letter_code
_entity_poly.pdbx_strand_id
1 'polypeptide(L)'
;MGEFNLVIFEAMKYLVKPALTSQLFILENHPSLAVLARNFMSKLSSLLIKRRRMLQLGLAGGIAVAGITLGDPIWRRVKAKILPPPKLVWNPSSSLREFEYGTLKQENGRQIREFTITSKPTEILLDGASFTTWSYNGRVPGPTWRANQGDRIRVIYTNQHQGEDHSIHFHGIHKAQMDGMEPISYGKTTVYEFDAKPFGLHLYHCHVGDIAYHIGQGLYGMFIIDPPGGRPQADEIAITMSGYDTNGDGKNEFVVFNGFPQYYMKYPIPVQQNQLVRLYLLNMIEYESAVTFHLHANLFQVYRTGSTLQPTEATDVITMGTAERHILEFSYSDPGMYMFHPHQDWVAQKGCEGMFHVHPA
;
A
#
# COMPACT_ATOMS: atom_id res chain seq x y z
N MET A 1 -37.71 17.35 39.85
CA MET A 1 -36.87 16.29 39.24
C MET A 1 -37.03 16.34 37.73
N GLY A 2 -36.50 17.38 37.06
CA GLY A 2 -36.88 17.67 35.67
C GLY A 2 -35.80 18.26 34.76
N GLU A 3 -34.61 18.63 35.24
CA GLU A 3 -33.60 19.28 34.37
C GLU A 3 -32.21 18.61 34.41
N PHE A 4 -31.97 17.63 35.29
CA PHE A 4 -30.67 16.93 35.39
C PHE A 4 -30.50 15.75 34.41
N ASN A 5 -31.59 15.27 33.81
CA ASN A 5 -31.55 14.11 32.90
C ASN A 5 -31.34 14.49 31.43
N LEU A 6 -31.58 15.75 31.03
CA LEU A 6 -31.46 16.18 29.63
C LEU A 6 -30.00 16.41 29.22
N VAL A 7 -29.16 16.91 30.14
CA VAL A 7 -27.74 17.24 29.87
C VAL A 7 -26.88 15.98 29.73
N ILE A 8 -27.23 14.89 30.42
CA ILE A 8 -26.49 13.62 30.33
C ILE A 8 -26.81 12.88 29.02
N PHE A 9 -28.05 12.99 28.53
CA PHE A 9 -28.47 12.37 27.28
C PHE A 9 -27.82 13.06 26.06
N GLU A 10 -27.71 14.39 26.07
CA GLU A 10 -27.12 15.15 24.97
C GLU A 10 -25.59 14.97 24.88
N ALA A 11 -24.91 14.76 26.01
CA ALA A 11 -23.47 14.47 26.04
C ALA A 11 -23.11 13.07 25.51
N MET A 12 -24.01 12.10 25.60
CA MET A 12 -23.76 10.73 25.12
C MET A 12 -23.81 10.59 23.60
N LYS A 13 -24.49 11.50 22.89
CA LYS A 13 -24.50 11.54 21.41
C LYS A 13 -23.12 11.84 20.81
N TYR A 14 -22.24 12.52 21.55
CA TYR A 14 -20.92 12.94 21.07
C TYR A 14 -19.79 11.97 21.44
N LEU A 15 -20.04 10.95 22.26
CA LEU A 15 -19.00 10.03 22.77
C LEU A 15 -19.10 8.60 22.24
N VAL A 16 -20.13 8.27 21.44
CA VAL A 16 -20.36 6.91 20.91
C VAL A 16 -20.50 6.97 19.38
N LYS A 17 -19.76 6.11 18.66
CA LYS A 17 -19.77 6.01 17.19
C LYS A 17 -21.21 5.86 16.62
N PRO A 18 -21.51 6.37 15.41
CA PRO A 18 -22.87 6.40 14.84
C PRO A 18 -23.57 5.03 14.63
N ALA A 19 -22.83 3.92 14.72
CA ALA A 19 -23.35 2.57 14.49
C ALA A 19 -24.14 1.96 15.66
N LEU A 20 -24.27 2.64 16.80
CA LEU A 20 -25.02 2.14 17.97
C LEU A 20 -26.37 2.84 18.20
N THR A 21 -26.68 3.86 17.41
CA THR A 21 -27.93 4.64 17.54
C THR A 21 -29.17 3.88 17.07
N SER A 22 -29.00 2.87 16.21
CA SER A 22 -30.10 2.08 15.64
C SER A 22 -30.53 0.86 16.48
N GLN A 23 -29.77 0.50 17.52
CA GLN A 23 -30.16 -0.58 18.46
C GLN A 23 -30.81 -0.10 19.76
N LEU A 24 -30.82 1.22 20.01
CA LEU A 24 -31.42 1.81 21.22
C LEU A 24 -32.91 2.18 21.06
N PHE A 25 -33.48 2.02 19.86
CA PHE A 25 -34.90 2.29 19.60
C PHE A 25 -35.83 1.08 19.78
N ILE A 26 -35.30 -0.11 20.11
CA ILE A 26 -36.09 -1.33 20.29
C ILE A 26 -35.86 -1.91 21.69
N LEU A 27 -36.01 -1.11 22.75
CA LEU A 27 -35.99 -1.61 24.13
C LEU A 27 -36.91 -0.81 25.06
N GLU A 28 -38.09 -0.41 24.58
CA GLU A 28 -39.01 0.42 25.38
C GLU A 28 -40.09 -0.37 26.14
N ASN A 29 -40.16 -1.71 26.06
CA ASN A 29 -41.21 -2.46 26.77
C ASN A 29 -40.72 -3.83 27.24
N HIS A 30 -40.03 -3.93 28.39
CA HIS A 30 -40.05 -5.14 29.24
C HIS A 30 -39.44 -4.88 30.64
N PRO A 31 -40.13 -5.24 31.75
CA PRO A 31 -39.73 -4.85 33.12
C PRO A 31 -38.65 -5.72 33.78
N SER A 32 -37.78 -6.42 33.04
CA SER A 32 -36.74 -7.31 33.63
C SER A 32 -35.28 -6.91 33.40
N LEU A 33 -34.98 -5.75 32.79
CA LEU A 33 -33.60 -5.34 32.46
C LEU A 33 -32.97 -4.26 33.37
N ALA A 34 -33.67 -3.82 34.42
CA ALA A 34 -33.19 -2.76 35.34
C ALA A 34 -32.05 -3.18 36.29
N VAL A 35 -31.64 -4.46 36.28
CA VAL A 35 -30.57 -5.02 37.13
C VAL A 35 -29.22 -5.10 36.39
N LEU A 36 -29.22 -5.30 35.07
CA LEU A 36 -27.99 -5.40 34.27
C LEU A 36 -27.35 -4.02 34.00
N ALA A 37 -28.15 -2.97 33.83
CA ALA A 37 -27.64 -1.61 33.62
C ALA A 37 -26.92 -1.03 34.87
N ARG A 38 -27.32 -1.43 36.08
CA ARG A 38 -26.69 -0.98 37.33
C ARG A 38 -25.29 -1.55 37.55
N ASN A 39 -25.05 -2.80 37.16
CA ASN A 39 -23.74 -3.45 37.29
C ASN A 39 -22.73 -2.98 36.23
N PHE A 40 -23.20 -2.50 35.09
CA PHE A 40 -22.33 -1.95 34.04
C PHE A 40 -21.86 -0.52 34.37
N MET A 41 -22.75 0.31 34.94
CA MET A 41 -22.46 1.69 35.35
C MET A 41 -21.48 1.80 36.53
N SER A 42 -21.46 0.84 37.45
CA SER A 42 -20.51 0.84 38.59
C SER A 42 -19.06 0.50 38.18
N LYS A 43 -18.87 -0.25 37.08
CA LYS A 43 -17.54 -0.53 36.52
C LYS A 43 -16.94 0.67 35.80
N LEU A 44 -17.76 1.45 35.08
CA LEU A 44 -17.31 2.66 34.37
C LEU A 44 -16.90 3.80 35.32
N SER A 45 -17.59 3.97 36.45
CA SER A 45 -17.20 4.98 37.46
C SER A 45 -15.87 4.66 38.14
N SER A 46 -15.56 3.38 38.34
CA SER A 46 -14.28 2.94 38.95
C SER A 46 -13.04 3.21 38.06
N LEU A 47 -13.22 3.21 36.73
CA LEU A 47 -12.17 3.51 35.74
C LEU A 47 -11.92 5.01 35.58
N LEU A 48 -12.97 5.84 35.68
CA LEU A 48 -12.87 7.30 35.61
C LEU A 48 -12.26 7.92 36.88
N ILE A 49 -12.48 7.31 38.05
CA ILE A 49 -11.91 7.75 39.34
C ILE A 49 -10.38 7.52 39.39
N LYS A 50 -9.87 6.45 38.75
CA LYS A 50 -8.42 6.19 38.68
C LYS A 50 -7.65 7.21 37.84
N ARG A 51 -8.28 7.81 36.83
CA ARG A 51 -7.65 8.81 35.95
C ARG A 51 -7.54 10.20 36.59
N ARG A 52 -8.52 10.61 37.41
CA ARG A 52 -8.51 11.90 38.12
C ARG A 52 -7.53 11.97 39.30
N ARG A 53 -7.23 10.83 39.96
CA ARG A 53 -6.19 10.79 41.02
C ARG A 53 -4.75 10.87 40.49
N MET A 54 -4.50 10.45 39.26
CA MET A 54 -3.17 10.57 38.62
C MET A 54 -2.82 12.01 38.23
N LEU A 55 -3.83 12.86 37.94
CA LEU A 55 -3.63 14.25 37.55
C LEU A 55 -3.53 15.22 38.75
N GLN A 56 -3.94 14.82 39.96
CA GLN A 56 -3.82 15.64 41.17
C GLN A 56 -2.53 15.41 41.97
N LEU A 57 -1.73 14.38 41.63
CA LEU A 57 -0.40 14.15 42.20
C LEU A 57 0.73 14.87 41.44
N GLY A 58 0.42 15.54 40.33
CA GLY A 58 1.40 16.26 39.49
C GLY A 58 1.56 17.76 39.78
N LEU A 59 0.89 18.31 40.80
CA LEU A 59 0.84 19.77 41.05
C LEU A 59 1.19 20.21 42.48
N ALA A 60 1.73 19.33 43.31
CA ALA A 60 2.26 19.69 44.63
C ALA A 60 3.59 18.97 44.89
N GLY A 61 4.72 19.67 44.70
CA GLY A 61 6.05 19.13 44.99
C GLY A 61 7.19 19.97 44.44
N GLY A 62 7.29 21.22 44.90
CA GLY A 62 8.49 22.03 44.71
C GLY A 62 9.61 21.64 45.70
N ILE A 63 10.80 21.39 45.14
CA ILE A 63 12.15 21.43 45.72
C ILE A 63 12.54 20.33 46.74
N ALA A 64 13.36 19.39 46.25
CA ALA A 64 14.56 18.92 46.96
C ALA A 64 15.59 18.43 45.92
N VAL A 65 16.60 19.26 45.64
CA VAL A 65 17.79 18.84 44.89
C VAL A 65 18.70 18.12 45.88
N ALA A 66 18.71 16.80 45.82
CA ALA A 66 19.75 15.97 46.41
C ALA A 66 20.17 14.93 45.36
N GLY A 67 21.46 14.96 45.03
CA GLY A 67 22.05 14.20 43.94
C GLY A 67 21.77 12.71 44.03
N ILE A 68 21.15 12.20 42.98
CA ILE A 68 21.11 10.78 42.66
C ILE A 68 21.45 10.66 41.17
N THR A 69 22.70 10.32 40.89
CA THR A 69 23.12 9.84 39.57
C THR A 69 22.52 8.44 39.38
N LEU A 70 21.32 8.38 38.80
CA LEU A 70 20.71 7.11 38.39
C LEU A 70 20.48 7.13 36.88
N GLY A 71 21.35 6.38 36.20
CA GLY A 71 20.95 5.38 35.21
C GLY A 71 20.32 5.89 33.91
N ASP A 72 21.08 5.75 32.84
CA ASP A 72 20.70 5.59 31.43
C ASP A 72 19.21 5.78 31.05
N PRO A 73 18.90 6.67 30.08
CA PRO A 73 17.54 6.80 29.56
C PRO A 73 17.05 5.46 28.98
N ILE A 74 15.90 5.02 29.50
CA ILE A 74 15.13 3.79 29.23
C ILE A 74 14.83 3.54 27.74
N TRP A 75 15.18 4.45 26.83
CA TRP A 75 15.01 4.31 25.38
C TRP A 75 16.04 3.39 24.69
N ARG A 76 17.16 3.06 25.34
CA ARG A 76 18.13 2.07 24.82
C ARG A 76 17.87 0.68 25.41
N ARG A 77 16.90 -0.07 24.87
CA ARG A 77 16.85 -1.57 24.78
C ARG A 77 15.41 -2.06 24.58
N VAL A 78 14.83 -1.75 23.43
CA VAL A 78 13.96 -2.73 22.76
C VAL A 78 14.57 -2.93 21.39
N LYS A 79 15.47 -3.92 21.25
CA LYS A 79 15.73 -4.47 19.92
C LYS A 79 14.41 -5.11 19.52
N ALA A 80 13.56 -4.38 18.79
CA ALA A 80 12.38 -4.95 18.19
C ALA A 80 12.87 -6.18 17.41
N LYS A 81 12.49 -7.37 17.90
CA LYS A 81 12.86 -8.61 17.25
C LYS A 81 12.03 -8.62 15.97
N ILE A 82 12.65 -8.20 14.86
CA ILE A 82 12.04 -8.30 13.53
C ILE A 82 11.75 -9.79 13.34
N LEU A 83 10.48 -10.16 13.46
CA LEU A 83 10.05 -11.52 13.19
C LEU A 83 10.35 -11.80 11.70
N PRO A 84 10.66 -13.03 11.29
CA PRO A 84 10.67 -13.34 9.88
C PRO A 84 9.23 -13.12 9.32
N PRO A 85 9.09 -12.67 8.07
CA PRO A 85 7.77 -12.57 7.46
C PRO A 85 7.08 -13.93 7.45
N PRO A 86 5.74 -14.00 7.64
CA PRO A 86 5.01 -15.22 7.47
C PRO A 86 5.26 -15.77 6.06
N LYS A 87 5.10 -17.09 5.89
CA LYS A 87 5.07 -17.69 4.55
C LYS A 87 3.79 -17.25 3.85
N LEU A 88 3.87 -16.10 3.21
CA LEU A 88 2.85 -15.58 2.31
C LEU A 88 3.01 -16.25 0.93
N VAL A 89 1.95 -16.15 0.13
CA VAL A 89 1.91 -16.70 -1.23
C VAL A 89 2.97 -16.04 -2.13
N TRP A 90 3.30 -14.77 -1.86
CA TRP A 90 4.51 -14.08 -2.33
C TRP A 90 5.07 -13.20 -1.21
N ASN A 91 6.33 -12.80 -1.34
CA ASN A 91 7.02 -11.97 -0.35
C ASN A 91 7.13 -10.51 -0.82
N PRO A 92 6.39 -9.55 -0.22
CA PRO A 92 6.51 -8.13 -0.55
C PRO A 92 7.89 -7.54 -0.30
N SER A 93 8.70 -8.10 0.61
CA SER A 93 10.08 -7.63 0.81
C SER A 93 10.95 -7.96 -0.40
N SER A 94 10.73 -9.10 -1.05
CA SER A 94 11.46 -9.49 -2.26
C SER A 94 11.05 -8.63 -3.45
N SER A 95 9.76 -8.36 -3.62
CA SER A 95 9.24 -7.59 -4.77
C SER A 95 9.75 -6.15 -4.83
N LEU A 96 10.19 -5.57 -3.70
CA LEU A 96 10.75 -4.21 -3.66
C LEU A 96 11.92 -4.02 -4.64
N ARG A 97 12.78 -5.04 -4.81
CA ARG A 97 14.03 -4.93 -5.59
C ARG A 97 14.17 -6.02 -6.64
N GLU A 98 13.08 -6.74 -6.92
CA GLU A 98 13.03 -7.79 -7.92
C GLU A 98 12.57 -7.20 -9.26
N PHE A 99 13.54 -6.94 -10.14
CA PHE A 99 13.30 -6.48 -11.51
C PHE A 99 13.52 -7.62 -12.48
N GLU A 100 12.49 -7.97 -13.25
CA GLU A 100 12.56 -9.00 -14.26
C GLU A 100 13.01 -8.39 -15.60
N TYR A 101 14.13 -8.88 -16.13
CA TYR A 101 14.69 -8.43 -17.41
C TYR A 101 14.27 -9.32 -18.58
N GLY A 102 13.50 -10.39 -18.35
CA GLY A 102 13.11 -11.33 -19.40
C GLY A 102 14.30 -12.10 -19.99
N THR A 103 14.02 -12.90 -21.00
CA THR A 103 15.03 -13.68 -21.74
C THR A 103 15.38 -12.98 -23.04
N LEU A 104 16.67 -12.79 -23.32
CA LEU A 104 17.12 -12.24 -24.60
C LEU A 104 17.13 -13.33 -25.67
N LYS A 105 16.44 -13.07 -26.78
CA LYS A 105 16.42 -13.88 -27.99
C LYS A 105 16.95 -13.09 -29.17
N GLN A 106 17.49 -13.80 -30.16
CA GLN A 106 17.89 -13.22 -31.45
C GLN A 106 16.95 -13.75 -32.52
N GLU A 107 16.32 -12.85 -33.29
CA GLU A 107 15.41 -13.23 -34.35
C GLU A 107 15.52 -12.22 -35.50
N ASN A 108 15.75 -12.71 -36.73
CA ASN A 108 15.88 -11.88 -37.92
C ASN A 108 16.89 -10.72 -37.78
N GLY A 109 17.99 -10.94 -37.05
CA GLY A 109 19.02 -9.92 -36.80
C GLY A 109 18.65 -8.86 -35.76
N ARG A 110 17.52 -9.01 -35.05
CA ARG A 110 17.08 -8.13 -33.98
C ARG A 110 17.06 -8.88 -32.64
N GLN A 111 17.57 -8.23 -31.60
CA GLN A 111 17.44 -8.73 -30.23
C GLN A 111 16.00 -8.48 -29.73
N ILE A 112 15.40 -9.50 -29.14
CA ILE A 112 14.07 -9.48 -28.54
C ILE A 112 14.20 -9.81 -27.06
N ARG A 113 13.62 -8.98 -26.20
CA ARG A 113 13.45 -9.24 -24.77
C ARG A 113 12.08 -9.89 -24.57
N GLU A 114 12.09 -11.17 -24.26
CA GLU A 114 10.88 -11.98 -24.11
C GLU A 114 10.51 -12.19 -22.64
N PHE A 115 9.24 -11.96 -22.32
CA PHE A 115 8.62 -12.24 -21.03
C PHE A 115 7.51 -13.27 -21.20
N THR A 116 7.32 -14.10 -20.19
CA THR A 116 6.19 -15.04 -20.12
C THR A 116 5.37 -14.72 -18.87
N ILE A 117 4.06 -14.67 -19.05
CA ILE A 117 3.14 -14.27 -17.99
C ILE A 117 1.84 -15.03 -18.10
N THR A 118 1.28 -15.38 -16.94
CA THR A 118 0.05 -16.14 -16.85
C THR A 118 -0.89 -15.50 -15.84
N SER A 119 -2.16 -15.32 -16.20
CA SER A 119 -3.20 -14.93 -15.26
C SER A 119 -3.81 -16.15 -14.59
N LYS A 120 -4.05 -16.07 -13.29
CA LYS A 120 -4.76 -17.11 -12.53
C LYS A 120 -5.38 -16.55 -11.25
N PRO A 121 -6.45 -17.17 -10.72
CA PRO A 121 -6.88 -16.90 -9.36
C PRO A 121 -5.77 -17.28 -8.38
N THR A 122 -5.68 -16.55 -7.29
CA THR A 122 -4.71 -16.78 -6.22
C THR A 122 -5.36 -16.44 -4.89
N GLU A 123 -5.39 -17.41 -3.99
CA GLU A 123 -5.95 -17.20 -2.66
C GLU A 123 -4.92 -16.48 -1.78
N ILE A 124 -5.36 -15.43 -1.08
CA ILE A 124 -4.60 -14.74 -0.05
C ILE A 124 -5.40 -14.63 1.24
N LEU A 125 -4.71 -14.27 2.33
CA LEU A 125 -5.35 -13.96 3.61
C LEU A 125 -5.31 -12.47 3.86
N LEU A 126 -6.49 -11.85 3.98
CA LEU A 126 -6.68 -10.47 4.40
C LEU A 126 -7.28 -10.48 5.81
N ASP A 127 -6.52 -10.03 6.80
CA ASP A 127 -6.88 -10.07 8.24
C ASP A 127 -7.41 -11.44 8.73
N GLY A 128 -6.86 -12.52 8.17
CA GLY A 128 -7.20 -13.90 8.53
C GLY A 128 -8.41 -14.48 7.81
N ALA A 129 -9.10 -13.69 6.97
CA ALA A 129 -10.13 -14.17 6.05
C ALA A 129 -9.51 -14.51 4.69
N SER A 130 -10.01 -15.58 4.06
CA SER A 130 -9.62 -15.94 2.69
C SER A 130 -10.24 -14.95 1.69
N PHE A 131 -9.42 -14.49 0.74
CA PHE A 131 -9.81 -13.67 -0.39
C PHE A 131 -9.12 -14.21 -1.66
N THR A 132 -9.89 -14.42 -2.73
CA THR A 132 -9.33 -14.87 -4.02
C THR A 132 -9.06 -13.65 -4.89
N THR A 133 -7.79 -13.27 -5.00
CA THR A 133 -7.31 -12.24 -5.92
C THR A 133 -7.05 -12.84 -7.31
N TRP A 134 -7.00 -12.01 -8.34
CA TRP A 134 -6.59 -12.39 -9.69
C TRP A 134 -5.19 -11.85 -9.93
N SER A 135 -4.28 -12.73 -10.31
CA SER A 135 -2.86 -12.43 -10.30
C SER A 135 -2.20 -12.73 -11.63
N TYR A 136 -1.14 -11.98 -11.92
CA TYR A 136 -0.16 -12.38 -12.90
C TYR A 136 0.97 -13.14 -12.22
N ASN A 137 1.27 -14.36 -12.69
CA ASN A 137 2.29 -15.27 -12.15
C ASN A 137 2.10 -15.62 -10.66
N GLY A 138 0.87 -15.57 -10.14
CA GLY A 138 0.58 -15.96 -8.75
C GLY A 138 0.95 -14.92 -7.70
N ARG A 139 1.17 -13.66 -8.09
CA ARG A 139 1.46 -12.55 -7.18
C ARG A 139 0.73 -11.26 -7.55
N VAL A 140 0.52 -10.41 -6.55
CA VAL A 140 -0.06 -9.06 -6.70
C VAL A 140 0.81 -8.04 -5.95
N PRO A 141 1.39 -7.02 -6.62
CA PRO A 141 1.36 -6.81 -8.05
C PRO A 141 2.03 -7.96 -8.84
N GLY A 142 1.72 -8.03 -10.13
CA GLY A 142 2.46 -8.84 -11.08
C GLY A 142 3.93 -8.42 -11.19
N PRO A 143 4.74 -9.16 -11.94
CA PRO A 143 6.15 -8.83 -12.19
C PRO A 143 6.45 -7.37 -12.51
N THR A 144 7.49 -6.81 -11.87
CA THR A 144 8.07 -5.54 -12.31
C THR A 144 9.04 -5.82 -13.45
N TRP A 145 8.62 -5.56 -14.68
CA TRP A 145 9.48 -5.72 -15.85
C TRP A 145 10.40 -4.53 -16.05
N ARG A 146 11.61 -4.80 -16.55
CA ARG A 146 12.60 -3.77 -16.86
C ARG A 146 13.25 -4.01 -18.20
N ALA A 147 13.31 -2.96 -19.01
CA ALA A 147 13.94 -2.97 -20.34
C ALA A 147 14.67 -1.64 -20.60
N ASN A 148 15.48 -1.58 -21.64
CA ASN A 148 16.05 -0.31 -22.10
C ASN A 148 15.17 0.30 -23.19
N GLN A 149 15.17 1.63 -23.30
CA GLN A 149 14.52 2.29 -24.42
C GLN A 149 15.03 1.76 -25.76
N GLY A 150 14.10 1.38 -26.63
CA GLY A 150 14.39 0.82 -27.95
C GLY A 150 14.45 -0.70 -28.01
N ASP A 151 14.48 -1.39 -26.87
CA ASP A 151 14.38 -2.86 -26.83
C ASP A 151 13.10 -3.32 -27.53
N ARG A 152 13.19 -4.41 -28.32
CA ARG A 152 11.99 -5.09 -28.83
C ARG A 152 11.44 -5.98 -27.73
N ILE A 153 10.23 -5.71 -27.30
CA ILE A 153 9.55 -6.49 -26.27
C ILE A 153 8.65 -7.53 -26.94
N ARG A 154 8.67 -8.74 -26.38
CA ARG A 154 7.69 -9.81 -26.65
C ARG A 154 7.13 -10.31 -25.34
N VAL A 155 5.81 -10.32 -25.19
CA VAL A 155 5.14 -10.88 -24.01
C VAL A 155 4.27 -12.04 -24.46
N ILE A 156 4.63 -13.24 -24.03
CA ILE A 156 3.84 -14.46 -24.23
C ILE A 156 2.89 -14.58 -23.04
N TYR A 157 1.63 -14.26 -23.28
CA TYR A 157 0.60 -14.25 -22.25
C TYR A 157 -0.33 -15.44 -22.41
N THR A 158 -0.58 -16.18 -21.33
CA THR A 158 -1.55 -17.29 -21.29
C THR A 158 -2.58 -17.06 -20.19
N ASN A 159 -3.87 -17.18 -20.52
CA ASN A 159 -4.91 -17.13 -19.50
C ASN A 159 -5.14 -18.51 -18.88
N GLN A 160 -4.91 -18.66 -17.57
CA GLN A 160 -5.20 -19.88 -16.80
C GLN A 160 -6.34 -19.69 -15.80
N HIS A 161 -7.13 -18.62 -15.91
CA HIS A 161 -8.32 -18.43 -15.10
C HIS A 161 -9.53 -19.06 -15.79
N GLN A 162 -10.01 -20.19 -15.28
CA GLN A 162 -11.20 -20.85 -15.82
C GLN A 162 -12.46 -20.01 -15.55
N GLY A 163 -13.22 -19.72 -16.60
CA GLY A 163 -14.49 -18.99 -16.50
C GLY A 163 -14.37 -17.47 -16.68
N GLU A 164 -13.16 -16.92 -16.70
CA GLU A 164 -12.91 -15.49 -16.88
C GLU A 164 -12.01 -15.23 -18.08
N ASP A 165 -12.34 -14.22 -18.88
CA ASP A 165 -11.48 -13.73 -19.94
C ASP A 165 -10.56 -12.62 -19.40
N HIS A 166 -9.32 -12.60 -19.84
CA HIS A 166 -8.33 -11.62 -19.38
C HIS A 166 -7.45 -11.15 -20.53
N SER A 167 -6.80 -10.01 -20.36
CA SER A 167 -5.87 -9.45 -21.35
C SER A 167 -4.70 -8.77 -20.63
N ILE A 168 -3.80 -8.14 -21.39
CA ILE A 168 -2.78 -7.24 -20.85
C ILE A 168 -2.74 -5.99 -21.71
N HIS A 169 -3.25 -4.90 -21.18
CA HIS A 169 -3.06 -3.55 -21.69
C HIS A 169 -1.78 -2.94 -21.11
N PHE A 170 -0.98 -2.32 -21.97
CA PHE A 170 0.28 -1.70 -21.60
C PHE A 170 0.13 -0.19 -21.64
N HIS A 171 0.67 0.50 -20.64
CA HIS A 171 0.93 1.94 -20.77
C HIS A 171 2.27 2.09 -21.49
N GLY A 172 2.26 2.75 -22.63
CA GLY A 172 3.42 2.85 -23.52
C GLY A 172 2.99 3.17 -24.96
N ILE A 173 3.94 3.15 -25.90
CA ILE A 173 3.64 3.35 -27.32
C ILE A 173 3.71 2.01 -28.06
N HIS A 174 2.56 1.55 -28.50
CA HIS A 174 2.37 0.31 -29.25
C HIS A 174 1.30 0.50 -30.33
N LYS A 175 1.18 -0.49 -31.22
CA LYS A 175 0.13 -0.51 -32.24
C LYS A 175 -1.19 -0.93 -31.60
N ALA A 176 -2.32 -0.50 -32.17
CA ALA A 176 -3.65 -0.85 -31.67
C ALA A 176 -3.87 -2.37 -31.50
N GLN A 177 -3.31 -3.20 -32.38
CA GLN A 177 -3.42 -4.67 -32.29
C GLN A 177 -2.68 -5.27 -31.09
N MET A 178 -1.79 -4.49 -30.45
CA MET A 178 -1.00 -4.88 -29.28
C MET A 178 -1.49 -4.19 -28.01
N ASP A 179 -2.64 -3.52 -28.08
CA ASP A 179 -3.18 -2.69 -26.99
C ASP A 179 -3.80 -3.50 -25.85
N GLY A 180 -4.10 -4.79 -26.07
CA GLY A 180 -4.66 -5.65 -25.02
C GLY A 180 -6.16 -5.45 -24.79
N MET A 181 -6.89 -4.90 -25.74
CA MET A 181 -8.36 -4.75 -25.69
C MET A 181 -9.09 -6.06 -25.97
N GLU A 182 -8.48 -6.97 -26.72
CA GLU A 182 -9.10 -8.24 -27.11
C GLU A 182 -9.08 -9.25 -25.94
N PRO A 183 -10.23 -9.81 -25.54
CA PRO A 183 -10.30 -10.81 -24.48
C PRO A 183 -9.58 -12.11 -24.87
N ILE A 184 -8.78 -12.64 -23.96
CA ILE A 184 -8.11 -13.94 -24.12
C ILE A 184 -8.75 -14.95 -23.19
N SER A 185 -9.45 -15.93 -23.76
CA SER A 185 -10.16 -16.94 -22.99
C SER A 185 -9.25 -17.96 -22.32
N TYR A 186 -9.82 -18.67 -21.34
CA TYR A 186 -9.17 -19.73 -20.60
C TYR A 186 -8.43 -20.74 -21.51
N GLY A 187 -7.18 -21.03 -21.16
CA GLY A 187 -6.29 -21.94 -21.87
C GLY A 187 -5.73 -21.40 -23.19
N LYS A 188 -6.06 -20.15 -23.57
CA LYS A 188 -5.52 -19.50 -24.77
C LYS A 188 -4.28 -18.68 -24.44
N THR A 189 -3.43 -18.57 -25.46
CA THR A 189 -2.19 -17.80 -25.43
C THR A 189 -2.23 -16.74 -26.52
N THR A 190 -1.73 -15.56 -26.22
CA THR A 190 -1.49 -14.49 -27.20
C THR A 190 -0.07 -13.94 -27.03
N VAL A 191 0.38 -13.20 -28.04
CA VAL A 191 1.71 -12.58 -28.04
C VAL A 191 1.56 -11.09 -28.28
N TYR A 192 2.03 -10.29 -27.32
CA TYR A 192 2.15 -8.84 -27.48
C TYR A 192 3.57 -8.50 -27.91
N GLU A 193 3.72 -7.64 -28.93
CA GLU A 193 5.03 -7.16 -29.34
C GLU A 193 5.06 -5.67 -29.69
N PHE A 194 5.98 -4.95 -29.06
CA PHE A 194 6.16 -3.52 -29.25
C PHE A 194 7.60 -3.12 -28.94
N ASP A 195 7.95 -1.88 -29.27
CA ASP A 195 9.25 -1.33 -28.92
C ASP A 195 9.11 -0.61 -27.57
N ALA A 196 10.04 -0.82 -26.64
CA ALA A 196 10.03 -0.16 -25.35
C ALA A 196 10.30 1.35 -25.51
N LYS A 197 9.24 2.17 -25.51
CA LYS A 197 9.32 3.63 -25.57
C LYS A 197 8.03 4.32 -25.09
N PRO A 198 8.11 5.57 -24.60
CA PRO A 198 9.35 6.28 -24.22
C PRO A 198 9.99 5.67 -22.96
N PHE A 199 11.22 6.04 -22.62
CA PHE A 199 11.77 5.71 -21.30
C PHE A 199 10.89 6.29 -20.19
N GLY A 200 10.87 5.62 -19.04
CA GLY A 200 10.12 6.04 -17.87
C GLY A 200 9.57 4.88 -17.06
N LEU A 201 8.71 5.24 -16.10
CA LEU A 201 7.93 4.31 -15.31
C LEU A 201 6.55 4.17 -15.94
N HIS A 202 6.26 2.95 -16.39
CA HIS A 202 4.99 2.57 -16.97
C HIS A 202 4.40 1.41 -16.18
N LEU A 203 3.28 0.91 -16.67
CA LEU A 203 2.51 -0.14 -16.05
C LEU A 203 1.85 -1.01 -17.12
N TYR A 204 1.31 -2.13 -16.70
CA TYR A 204 0.40 -2.95 -17.48
C TYR A 204 -0.71 -3.47 -16.57
N HIS A 205 -1.88 -3.71 -17.13
CA HIS A 205 -3.03 -4.24 -16.39
C HIS A 205 -4.04 -4.94 -17.32
N CYS A 206 -4.98 -5.70 -16.75
CA CYS A 206 -6.06 -6.28 -17.53
C CYS A 206 -7.01 -5.20 -18.06
N HIS A 207 -7.60 -5.42 -19.24
CA HIS A 207 -8.51 -4.47 -19.89
C HIS A 207 -9.73 -5.15 -20.54
N VAL A 208 -10.15 -6.28 -19.98
CA VAL A 208 -11.44 -6.92 -20.27
C VAL A 208 -12.49 -6.31 -19.34
N GLY A 209 -13.70 -6.05 -19.84
CA GLY A 209 -14.80 -5.48 -19.04
C GLY A 209 -15.37 -6.51 -18.07
N ASP A 210 -15.66 -6.19 -16.80
CA ASP A 210 -15.58 -4.92 -16.05
C ASP A 210 -14.13 -4.54 -15.62
N ILE A 211 -13.58 -3.46 -16.19
CA ILE A 211 -12.15 -3.15 -16.05
C ILE A 211 -11.78 -2.80 -14.60
N ALA A 212 -12.59 -2.01 -13.91
CA ALA A 212 -12.32 -1.60 -12.53
C ALA A 212 -12.29 -2.82 -11.60
N TYR A 213 -13.20 -3.78 -11.84
CA TYR A 213 -13.20 -5.04 -11.11
C TYR A 213 -11.94 -5.87 -11.39
N HIS A 214 -11.54 -6.05 -12.65
CA HIS A 214 -10.34 -6.82 -13.00
C HIS A 214 -9.05 -6.22 -12.41
N ILE A 215 -8.94 -4.89 -12.42
CA ILE A 215 -7.83 -4.16 -11.79
C ILE A 215 -7.91 -4.32 -10.28
N GLY A 216 -9.05 -4.02 -9.65
CA GLY A 216 -9.25 -4.17 -8.20
C GLY A 216 -9.02 -5.60 -7.69
N GLN A 217 -9.21 -6.60 -8.54
CA GLN A 217 -8.88 -7.99 -8.24
C GLN A 217 -7.38 -8.29 -8.25
N GLY A 218 -6.50 -7.47 -8.83
CA GLY A 218 -5.05 -7.63 -8.73
C GLY A 218 -4.27 -7.76 -10.05
N LEU A 219 -4.93 -7.69 -11.21
CA LEU A 219 -4.30 -7.87 -12.52
C LEU A 219 -3.60 -6.59 -12.99
N TYR A 220 -2.47 -6.26 -12.36
CA TYR A 220 -1.63 -5.13 -12.72
C TYR A 220 -0.16 -5.36 -12.34
N GLY A 221 0.76 -4.62 -12.98
CA GLY A 221 2.18 -4.62 -12.65
C GLY A 221 2.92 -3.42 -13.26
N MET A 222 4.18 -3.23 -12.87
CA MET A 222 5.03 -2.14 -13.36
C MET A 222 5.85 -2.55 -14.57
N PHE A 223 6.12 -1.59 -15.47
CA PHE A 223 7.06 -1.73 -16.56
C PHE A 223 8.01 -0.53 -16.61
N ILE A 224 9.26 -0.75 -16.23
CA ILE A 224 10.32 0.24 -16.21
C ILE A 224 11.08 0.20 -17.54
N ILE A 225 11.20 1.36 -18.19
CA ILE A 225 12.01 1.52 -19.40
C ILE A 225 13.13 2.48 -19.07
N ASP A 226 14.36 1.99 -19.01
CA ASP A 226 15.54 2.80 -18.70
C ASP A 226 15.88 3.76 -19.86
N PRO A 227 16.31 4.99 -19.55
CA PRO A 227 16.73 5.96 -20.55
C PRO A 227 18.04 5.53 -21.23
N PRO A 228 18.29 5.98 -22.47
CA PRO A 228 19.62 5.90 -23.05
C PRO A 228 20.66 6.56 -22.12
N GLY A 229 21.72 5.84 -21.78
CA GLY A 229 22.75 6.30 -20.83
C GLY A 229 22.44 6.04 -19.35
N GLY A 230 21.25 5.54 -19.02
CA GLY A 230 20.86 5.16 -17.66
C GLY A 230 20.56 6.35 -16.74
N ARG A 231 20.22 6.02 -15.48
CA ARG A 231 20.05 6.98 -14.39
C ARG A 231 21.24 6.89 -13.42
N PRO A 232 21.53 7.92 -12.62
CA PRO A 232 22.51 7.81 -11.54
C PRO A 232 22.23 6.60 -10.65
N GLN A 233 23.27 5.95 -10.14
CA GLN A 233 23.12 4.80 -9.25
C GLN A 233 22.33 5.17 -8.00
N ALA A 234 21.37 4.33 -7.62
CA ALA A 234 20.53 4.49 -6.44
C ALA A 234 20.18 3.11 -5.85
N ASP A 235 19.70 3.08 -4.62
CA ASP A 235 18.93 1.97 -4.09
C ASP A 235 17.52 2.02 -4.68
N GLU A 236 17.25 1.14 -5.63
CA GLU A 236 16.02 1.14 -6.42
C GLU A 236 14.95 0.28 -5.77
N ILE A 237 13.77 0.87 -5.51
CA ILE A 237 12.67 0.24 -4.79
C ILE A 237 11.37 0.40 -5.59
N ALA A 238 10.57 -0.65 -5.73
CA ALA A 238 9.25 -0.61 -6.38
C ALA A 238 8.12 -0.81 -5.36
N ILE A 239 7.19 0.14 -5.32
CA ILE A 239 5.98 0.08 -4.50
C ILE A 239 4.75 0.37 -5.36
N THR A 240 3.84 -0.60 -5.40
CA THR A 240 2.50 -0.43 -5.94
C THR A 240 1.51 -0.24 -4.80
N MET A 241 0.74 0.84 -4.87
CA MET A 241 -0.45 1.07 -4.05
C MET A 241 -1.64 0.42 -4.74
N SER A 242 -2.45 -0.32 -4.00
CA SER A 242 -3.66 -0.94 -4.56
C SER A 242 -4.72 -1.17 -3.49
N GLY A 243 -5.95 -1.43 -3.91
CA GLY A 243 -7.09 -1.68 -3.02
C GLY A 243 -7.75 -3.03 -3.29
N TYR A 244 -8.41 -3.57 -2.28
CA TYR A 244 -9.28 -4.74 -2.39
C TYR A 244 -10.68 -4.39 -1.90
N ASP A 245 -11.65 -4.46 -2.82
CA ASP A 245 -13.08 -4.56 -2.52
C ASP A 245 -13.41 -6.02 -2.25
N THR A 246 -13.68 -6.34 -0.99
CA THR A 246 -13.88 -7.72 -0.52
C THR A 246 -15.35 -8.11 -0.45
N ASN A 247 -16.26 -7.14 -0.60
CA ASN A 247 -17.69 -7.36 -0.46
C ASN A 247 -18.50 -7.06 -1.74
N GLY A 248 -17.85 -6.46 -2.74
CA GLY A 248 -18.42 -6.14 -4.06
C GLY A 248 -19.29 -4.88 -4.09
N ASP A 249 -19.19 -3.97 -3.11
CA ASP A 249 -19.98 -2.74 -3.06
C ASP A 249 -19.31 -1.55 -3.77
N GLY A 250 -18.19 -1.78 -4.46
CA GLY A 250 -17.43 -0.76 -5.17
C GLY A 250 -16.60 0.12 -4.23
N LYS A 251 -16.21 -0.40 -3.06
CA LYS A 251 -15.31 0.29 -2.12
C LYS A 251 -14.26 -0.67 -1.61
N ASN A 252 -13.05 -0.14 -1.44
CA ASN A 252 -11.97 -0.95 -0.89
C ASN A 252 -12.12 -1.10 0.63
N GLU A 253 -12.14 -2.32 1.16
CA GLU A 253 -11.95 -2.57 2.60
C GLU A 253 -10.49 -2.47 3.00
N PHE A 254 -9.61 -2.89 2.10
CA PHE A 254 -8.17 -2.88 2.28
C PHE A 254 -7.52 -1.98 1.24
N VAL A 255 -6.53 -1.21 1.67
CA VAL A 255 -5.62 -0.52 0.77
C VAL A 255 -4.22 -0.89 1.22
N VAL A 256 -3.36 -1.25 0.28
CA VAL A 256 -2.13 -1.98 0.57
C VAL A 256 -0.95 -1.44 -0.22
N PHE A 257 0.25 -1.66 0.31
CA PHE A 257 1.48 -1.59 -0.47
C PHE A 257 1.92 -3.01 -0.84
N ASN A 258 2.13 -3.27 -2.12
CA ASN A 258 2.61 -4.56 -2.64
C ASN A 258 1.80 -5.79 -2.18
N GLY A 259 0.48 -5.62 -2.07
CA GLY A 259 -0.49 -6.72 -1.99
C GLY A 259 -0.95 -7.14 -0.59
N PHE A 260 -0.31 -6.71 0.50
CA PHE A 260 -0.72 -7.12 1.86
C PHE A 260 -0.86 -5.93 2.83
N PRO A 261 -1.95 -5.87 3.62
CA PRO A 261 -2.19 -4.76 4.54
C PRO A 261 -1.15 -4.75 5.68
N GLN A 262 -0.67 -3.55 6.00
CA GLN A 262 0.28 -3.27 7.10
C GLN A 262 1.59 -4.06 7.01
N TYR A 263 1.94 -4.60 5.84
CA TYR A 263 3.12 -5.45 5.70
C TYR A 263 4.40 -4.68 6.07
N TYR A 264 4.60 -3.49 5.51
CA TYR A 264 5.81 -2.68 5.75
C TYR A 264 5.82 -1.98 7.12
N MET A 265 4.72 -1.99 7.86
CA MET A 265 4.73 -1.64 9.29
C MET A 265 5.33 -2.75 10.15
N LYS A 266 5.05 -4.01 9.79
CA LYS A 266 5.58 -5.20 10.47
C LYS A 266 7.00 -5.55 10.03
N TYR A 267 7.31 -5.29 8.75
CA TYR A 267 8.59 -5.55 8.10
C TYR A 267 9.11 -4.28 7.43
N PRO A 268 9.70 -3.34 8.20
CA PRO A 268 10.21 -2.09 7.67
C PRO A 268 11.22 -2.28 6.55
N ILE A 269 11.19 -1.39 5.56
CA ILE A 269 12.07 -1.42 4.39
C ILE A 269 13.45 -0.91 4.81
N PRO A 270 14.51 -1.73 4.76
CA PRO A 270 15.86 -1.28 5.09
C PRO A 270 16.41 -0.38 3.98
N VAL A 271 17.01 0.74 4.37
CA VAL A 271 17.79 1.66 3.50
C VAL A 271 19.00 2.17 4.30
N GLN A 272 20.04 2.66 3.62
CA GLN A 272 21.21 3.23 4.30
C GLN A 272 21.14 4.76 4.41
N GLN A 273 21.67 5.30 5.51
CA GLN A 273 21.85 6.73 5.70
C GLN A 273 22.67 7.33 4.54
N ASN A 274 22.27 8.50 4.06
CA ASN A 274 22.87 9.23 2.93
C ASN A 274 22.88 8.49 1.58
N GLN A 275 22.35 7.27 1.50
CA GLN A 275 22.20 6.56 0.23
C GLN A 275 21.02 7.16 -0.54
N LEU A 276 21.23 7.44 -1.83
CA LEU A 276 20.16 7.83 -2.73
C LEU A 276 19.21 6.65 -2.89
N VAL A 277 17.96 6.82 -2.47
CA VAL A 277 16.84 5.91 -2.72
C VAL A 277 16.08 6.42 -3.93
N ARG A 278 15.79 5.51 -4.88
CA ARG A 278 14.91 5.74 -6.01
C ARG A 278 13.69 4.85 -5.88
N LEU A 279 12.56 5.46 -5.54
CA LEU A 279 11.27 4.79 -5.40
C LEU A 279 10.47 4.90 -6.69
N TYR A 280 10.22 3.77 -7.34
CA TYR A 280 9.21 3.60 -8.38
C TYR A 280 7.86 3.42 -7.69
N LEU A 281 6.98 4.43 -7.78
CA LEU A 281 5.68 4.44 -7.14
C LEU A 281 4.57 4.37 -8.19
N LEU A 282 3.66 3.41 -8.04
CA LEU A 282 2.50 3.21 -8.91
C LEU A 282 1.22 3.20 -8.09
N ASN A 283 0.20 3.94 -8.53
CA ASN A 283 -1.14 3.87 -7.96
C ASN A 283 -2.07 3.01 -8.83
N MET A 284 -2.49 1.86 -8.33
CA MET A 284 -3.52 0.97 -8.90
C MET A 284 -4.74 0.85 -7.98
N ILE A 285 -4.98 1.85 -7.13
CA ILE A 285 -6.20 1.91 -6.32
C ILE A 285 -7.37 2.29 -7.25
N GLU A 286 -8.29 1.35 -7.41
CA GLU A 286 -9.60 1.57 -8.05
C GLU A 286 -10.61 2.12 -7.04
N TYR A 287 -11.72 2.66 -7.52
CA TYR A 287 -12.84 3.22 -6.74
C TYR A 287 -12.55 4.53 -5.98
N GLU A 288 -11.34 4.76 -5.48
CA GLU A 288 -10.91 6.09 -5.01
C GLU A 288 -10.44 6.98 -6.19
N SER A 289 -11.04 8.16 -6.36
CA SER A 289 -10.71 9.05 -7.50
C SER A 289 -9.25 9.55 -7.50
N ALA A 290 -8.68 9.73 -6.31
CA ALA A 290 -7.29 10.07 -6.11
C ALA A 290 -6.86 9.72 -4.68
N VAL A 291 -5.58 9.41 -4.52
CA VAL A 291 -4.91 9.18 -3.25
C VAL A 291 -3.64 10.02 -3.19
N THR A 292 -2.97 10.03 -2.07
CA THR A 292 -1.65 10.66 -1.94
C THR A 292 -0.59 9.66 -1.55
N PHE A 293 0.66 10.06 -1.65
CA PHE A 293 1.80 9.40 -1.02
C PHE A 293 2.60 10.45 -0.27
N HIS A 294 2.87 10.18 1.01
CA HIS A 294 3.60 11.07 1.91
C HIS A 294 4.76 10.35 2.59
N LEU A 295 5.87 11.06 2.78
CA LEU A 295 7.08 10.60 3.48
C LEU A 295 7.32 11.44 4.74
N HIS A 296 7.46 10.80 5.90
CA HIS A 296 7.70 11.51 7.16
C HIS A 296 9.11 12.10 7.22
N ALA A 297 9.20 13.36 7.67
CA ALA A 297 10.45 14.05 8.00
C ALA A 297 11.49 14.06 6.86
N ASN A 298 11.04 14.04 5.61
CA ASN A 298 11.92 14.11 4.44
C ASN A 298 11.18 14.69 3.23
N LEU A 299 11.93 15.27 2.30
CA LEU A 299 11.42 15.65 0.98
C LEU A 299 11.94 14.65 -0.06
N PHE A 300 11.26 14.57 -1.20
CA PHE A 300 11.71 13.83 -2.36
C PHE A 300 11.59 14.67 -3.63
N GLN A 301 12.50 14.41 -4.56
CA GLN A 301 12.44 14.90 -5.93
C GLN A 301 11.46 14.06 -6.73
N VAL A 302 10.54 14.71 -7.45
CA VAL A 302 9.48 14.04 -8.22
C VAL A 302 9.82 14.04 -9.71
N TYR A 303 9.80 12.87 -10.33
CA TYR A 303 9.84 12.72 -11.78
C TYR A 303 8.51 12.14 -12.25
N ARG A 304 7.60 13.01 -12.69
CA ARG A 304 6.27 12.61 -13.19
C ARG A 304 6.43 11.61 -14.34
N THR A 305 5.86 10.40 -14.23
CA THR A 305 6.02 9.27 -15.18
C THR A 305 7.45 8.78 -15.42
N GLY A 306 8.47 9.39 -14.82
CA GLY A 306 9.88 9.03 -15.06
C GLY A 306 10.39 9.29 -16.48
N SER A 307 9.66 10.02 -17.33
CA SER A 307 10.03 10.29 -18.73
C SER A 307 11.01 11.46 -18.90
N THR A 308 11.49 12.04 -17.79
CA THR A 308 12.53 13.06 -17.75
C THR A 308 13.70 12.62 -16.84
N LEU A 309 14.87 13.24 -17.06
CA LEU A 309 16.04 13.12 -16.19
C LEU A 309 16.18 14.28 -15.20
N GLN A 310 15.26 15.25 -15.24
CA GLN A 310 15.19 16.38 -14.32
C GLN A 310 13.88 16.29 -13.53
N PRO A 311 13.91 16.51 -12.21
CA PRO A 311 12.70 16.50 -11.40
C PRO A 311 11.81 17.71 -11.71
N THR A 312 10.51 17.55 -11.56
CA THR A 312 9.51 18.60 -11.80
C THR A 312 9.24 19.43 -10.56
N GLU A 313 9.39 18.83 -9.39
CA GLU A 313 9.12 19.45 -8.08
C GLU A 313 9.88 18.70 -6.97
N ALA A 314 10.01 19.35 -5.81
CA ALA A 314 10.48 18.75 -4.56
C ALA A 314 9.39 18.95 -3.49
N THR A 315 8.94 17.88 -2.86
CA THR A 315 7.81 17.89 -1.91
C THR A 315 7.91 16.69 -0.96
N ASP A 316 7.14 16.68 0.12
CA ASP A 316 6.95 15.51 1.01
C ASP A 316 5.65 14.75 0.70
N VAL A 317 4.77 15.31 -0.13
CA VAL A 317 3.47 14.72 -0.49
C VAL A 317 3.14 14.98 -1.95
N ILE A 318 2.58 13.96 -2.60
CA ILE A 318 2.04 14.05 -3.97
C ILE A 318 0.65 13.43 -4.04
N THR A 319 -0.25 14.03 -4.82
CA THR A 319 -1.56 13.47 -5.17
C THR A 319 -1.45 12.68 -6.47
N MET A 320 -2.07 11.50 -6.50
CA MET A 320 -2.02 10.53 -7.58
C MET A 320 -3.44 10.09 -7.94
N GLY A 321 -3.85 10.28 -9.19
CA GLY A 321 -5.02 9.63 -9.77
C GLY A 321 -4.78 8.13 -10.01
N THR A 322 -5.84 7.38 -10.34
CA THR A 322 -5.72 5.97 -10.73
C THR A 322 -4.78 5.82 -11.94
N ALA A 323 -3.90 4.81 -11.89
CA ALA A 323 -2.82 4.56 -12.85
C ALA A 323 -1.75 5.66 -12.97
N GLU A 324 -1.80 6.72 -12.14
CA GLU A 324 -0.66 7.64 -12.05
C GLU A 324 0.53 6.96 -11.38
N ARG A 325 1.72 7.37 -11.81
CA ARG A 325 2.99 6.78 -11.40
C ARG A 325 4.11 7.80 -11.48
N HIS A 326 5.03 7.70 -10.53
CA HIS A 326 6.13 8.64 -10.35
C HIS A 326 7.40 7.93 -9.92
N ILE A 327 8.55 8.43 -10.35
CA ILE A 327 9.82 8.11 -9.72
C ILE A 327 10.08 9.18 -8.68
N LEU A 328 10.34 8.77 -7.44
CA LEU A 328 10.69 9.65 -6.33
C LEU A 328 12.14 9.39 -5.93
N GLU A 329 12.93 10.44 -5.75
CA GLU A 329 14.33 10.32 -5.31
C GLU A 329 14.56 11.09 -4.02
N PHE A 330 15.14 10.43 -3.01
CA PHE A 330 15.43 11.02 -1.70
C PHE A 330 16.57 10.27 -1.01
N SER A 331 17.09 10.85 0.06
CA SER A 331 17.99 10.18 1.00
C SER A 331 17.69 10.65 2.41
N TYR A 332 18.02 9.85 3.42
CA TYR A 332 17.86 10.23 4.82
C TYR A 332 19.21 10.62 5.42
N SER A 333 19.26 11.80 6.03
CA SER A 333 20.46 12.31 6.70
C SER A 333 20.74 11.62 8.03
N ASP A 334 19.71 11.08 8.68
CA ASP A 334 19.79 10.54 10.05
C ASP A 334 19.23 9.11 10.11
N PRO A 335 19.84 8.20 10.89
CA PRO A 335 19.29 6.86 11.12
C PRO A 335 18.00 6.90 11.93
N GLY A 336 17.08 5.98 11.65
CA GLY A 336 15.81 5.95 12.35
C GLY A 336 14.71 5.17 11.63
N MET A 337 13.50 5.31 12.16
CA MET A 337 12.28 4.75 11.61
C MET A 337 11.43 5.89 11.06
N TYR A 338 11.16 5.89 9.76
CA TYR A 338 10.42 6.94 9.08
C TYR A 338 9.21 6.35 8.37
N MET A 339 8.01 6.82 8.72
CA MET A 339 6.77 6.32 8.14
C MET A 339 6.55 6.86 6.73
N PHE A 340 5.87 6.09 5.90
CA PHE A 340 5.28 6.54 4.66
C PHE A 340 3.86 5.99 4.52
N HIS A 341 2.95 6.78 4.00
CA HIS A 341 1.53 6.43 3.86
C HIS A 341 0.80 7.42 2.95
N PRO A 342 -0.41 7.11 2.45
CA PRO A 342 -1.32 8.12 1.94
C PRO A 342 -1.72 9.11 3.04
N HIS A 343 -1.63 10.40 2.74
CA HIS A 343 -2.03 11.47 3.66
C HIS A 343 -3.55 11.68 3.74
N GLN A 344 -4.33 10.85 3.03
CA GLN A 344 -5.70 10.55 3.43
C GLN A 344 -5.66 9.49 4.53
N ASP A 345 -5.65 9.92 5.80
CA ASP A 345 -5.44 9.01 6.94
C ASP A 345 -6.44 7.85 6.98
N TRP A 346 -7.67 8.04 6.50
CA TRP A 346 -8.66 6.97 6.42
C TRP A 346 -8.30 5.90 5.38
N VAL A 347 -7.55 6.24 4.33
CA VAL A 347 -6.98 5.29 3.35
C VAL A 347 -5.79 4.56 3.96
N ALA A 348 -4.90 5.29 4.64
CA ALA A 348 -3.77 4.70 5.37
C ALA A 348 -4.25 3.64 6.39
N GLN A 349 -5.30 3.98 7.16
CA GLN A 349 -5.91 3.09 8.16
C GLN A 349 -6.52 1.80 7.59
N LYS A 350 -6.77 1.71 6.27
CA LYS A 350 -7.15 0.45 5.59
C LYS A 350 -5.96 -0.50 5.35
N GLY A 351 -4.76 -0.13 5.81
CA GLY A 351 -3.55 -0.96 5.77
C GLY A 351 -2.42 -0.45 4.87
N CYS A 352 -2.55 0.75 4.30
CA CYS A 352 -1.59 1.34 3.37
C CYS A 352 -0.54 2.16 4.12
N GLU A 353 0.15 1.53 5.06
CA GLU A 353 1.17 2.14 5.89
C GLU A 353 2.46 1.34 5.81
N GLY A 354 3.59 2.03 5.88
CA GLY A 354 4.90 1.40 5.91
C GLY A 354 5.94 2.25 6.62
N MET A 355 7.10 1.62 6.89
CA MET A 355 8.25 2.26 7.50
C MET A 355 9.49 2.02 6.66
N PHE A 356 10.31 3.06 6.48
CA PHE A 356 11.73 2.90 6.18
C PHE A 356 12.51 2.77 7.49
N HIS A 357 13.41 1.78 7.55
CA HIS A 357 14.41 1.64 8.60
C HIS A 357 15.75 2.08 8.04
N VAL A 358 16.15 3.30 8.39
CA VAL A 358 17.40 3.91 7.95
C VAL A 358 18.52 3.44 8.86
N HIS A 359 19.41 2.62 8.31
CA HIS A 359 20.58 2.12 9.01
C HIS A 359 21.72 3.14 8.97
N PRO A 360 22.54 3.25 10.03
CA PRO A 360 23.79 4.02 9.98
C PRO A 360 24.71 3.52 8.86
N ALA A 361 25.41 4.45 8.21
CA ALA A 361 26.33 4.19 7.10
C ALA A 361 27.53 3.30 7.49
#